data_AF-A0A3N0A330-F1
#
_entry.id   AF-A0A3N0A330-F1
#
_cell.length_a   1.000
_cell.length_b   1.000
_cell.length_c   1.000
_cell.angle_alpha   90.00
_cell.angle_beta   90.00
_cell.angle_gamma   90.00
#
_symmetry.space_group_name_H-M   'P 1'
#
loop_
_entity.id
_entity.type
_entity.pdbx_description
1 polymer ?
#
loop_
_entity_poly.entity_id
_entity_poly.type
_entity_poly.pdbx_seq_one_letter_code
_entity_poly.pdbx_strand_id
1 'polypeptide(L)' 'MQGLKTVDLVPDNAGTWMFHCHVNDHISAGMLSLFKVV' A
#
# COMPACT_ATOMS: atom_id res chain seq x y z
N MET A 1 11.72 -5.27 13.37
CA MET A 1 10.39 -4.66 13.50
C MET A 1 10.40 -3.34 12.76
N GLN A 2 9.65 -3.20 11.67
CA GLN A 2 9.45 -1.89 11.04
C GLN A 2 8.53 -1.05 11.95
N GLY A 3 8.90 0.20 12.20
CA GLY A 3 8.09 1.17 12.95
C GLY A 3 7.25 2.05 12.02
N LEU A 4 6.59 3.06 12.59
CA LEU A 4 5.85 4.06 11.82
C LEU A 4 6.75 4.72 10.76
N LYS A 5 6.23 4.87 9.55
CA LYS A 5 6.81 5.65 8.46
C LYS A 5 5.73 6.46 7.78
N THR A 6 6.09 7.66 7.34
CA THR A 6 5.24 8.56 6.55
C THR A 6 5.83 8.67 5.15
N VAL A 7 4.98 8.69 4.13
CA VAL A 7 5.35 8.83 2.72
C VAL A 7 4.38 9.79 2.03
N ASP A 8 4.87 10.49 1.01
CA ASP A 8 4.07 11.37 0.17
C ASP A 8 3.67 10.66 -1.13
N LEU A 9 2.44 10.89 -1.61
CA LEU A 9 1.90 10.31 -2.83
C LEU A 9 1.50 11.42 -3.80
N VAL A 10 2.01 11.36 -5.04
CA VAL A 10 1.54 12.20 -6.16
C VAL A 10 0.74 11.30 -7.10
N PRO A 11 -0.60 11.29 -7.02
CA PRO A 11 -1.42 10.45 -7.89
C PRO A 11 -1.46 11.04 -9.30
N ASP A 12 -0.98 10.28 -10.29
CA ASP A 12 -0.90 10.67 -11.70
C ASP A 12 -1.71 9.75 -12.63
N ASN A 13 -2.26 8.65 -12.10
CA ASN A 13 -2.99 7.66 -12.87
C ASN A 13 -4.27 7.17 -12.13
N ALA A 14 -5.42 7.40 -12.77
CA ALA A 14 -6.72 7.00 -12.24
C ALA A 14 -6.84 5.48 -12.15
N GLY A 15 -7.34 4.98 -11.02
CA GLY A 15 -7.37 3.54 -10.77
C GLY A 15 -7.58 3.19 -9.31
N THR A 16 -7.71 1.90 -9.05
CA THR A 16 -7.66 1.36 -7.69
C THR A 16 -6.31 0.67 -7.53
N TRP A 17 -5.49 1.19 -6.63
CA TRP A 17 -4.10 0.79 -6.43
C TRP A 17 -3.94 0.02 -5.13
N MET A 18 -3.09 -1.01 -5.14
CA MET A 18 -2.76 -1.78 -3.95
C MET A 18 -1.63 -1.12 -3.18
N PHE A 19 -1.84 -0.89 -1.89
CA PHE A 19 -0.81 -0.50 -0.95
C PHE A 19 -0.61 -1.66 0.04
N HIS A 20 0.58 -2.25 0.10
CA HIS A 20 0.80 -3.47 0.89
C HIS A 20 2.23 -3.56 1.44
N CYS A 21 2.43 -4.48 2.39
CA CYS A 21 3.76 -4.87 2.83
C CYS A 21 4.41 -5.82 1.82
N HIS A 22 5.69 -5.62 1.48
CA HIS A 22 6.41 -6.48 0.53
C HIS A 22 7.06 -7.73 1.18
N VAL A 23 6.74 -8.01 2.44
CA VAL A 23 7.10 -9.27 3.10
C VAL A 23 6.04 -10.30 2.74
N ASN A 24 6.44 -11.40 2.07
CA ASN A 24 5.53 -12.40 1.53
C ASN A 24 4.49 -12.91 2.54
N ASP A 25 4.95 -13.28 3.74
CA ASP A 25 4.06 -13.81 4.77
C ASP A 25 3.03 -12.77 5.23
N HIS A 26 3.37 -11.49 5.22
CA HIS A 26 2.47 -10.41 5.63
C HIS A 26 1.42 -10.09 4.56
N ILE A 27 1.80 -10.04 3.27
CA ILE A 27 0.83 -9.85 2.18
C ILE A 27 -0.11 -11.06 2.09
N SER A 28 0.40 -12.28 2.23
CA SER A 28 -0.44 -13.49 2.27
C SER A 28 -1.36 -13.52 3.49
N ALA A 29 -0.95 -12.92 4.61
CA ALA A 29 -1.80 -12.71 5.78
C ALA A 29 -2.76 -11.50 5.65
N GLY A 30 -2.74 -10.77 4.53
CA GLY A 30 -3.68 -9.69 4.24
C GLY A 30 -3.23 -8.29 4.65
N MET A 31 -1.94 -8.04 4.87
CA MET A 31 -1.39 -6.70 5.12
C MET A 31 -1.37 -5.85 3.85
N LEU A 32 -2.56 -5.51 3.37
CA LEU A 32 -2.83 -4.75 2.16
C LEU A 32 -4.05 -3.83 2.34
N SER A 33 -4.07 -2.74 1.59
CA SER A 33 -5.21 -1.83 1.45
C SER A 33 -5.36 -1.40 -0.01
N LEU A 34 -6.54 -0.90 -0.36
CA LEU A 34 -6.84 -0.36 -1.67
C LEU A 34 -6.99 1.15 -1.60
N PHE A 35 -6.31 1.86 -2.50
CA PHE A 35 -6.38 3.30 -2.64
C PHE A 35 -7.03 3.69 -3.96
N LYS A 36 -8.08 4.50 -3.92
CA LYS A 36 -8.80 4.95 -5.11
C LYS A 36 -8.27 6.30 -5.57
N VAL A 37 -7.68 6.35 -6.75
CA VAL A 37 -7.38 7.57 -7.49
C VAL A 37 -8.51 7.82 -8.48
N VAL A 38 -9.11 9.00 -8.42
CA VAL A 38 -10.17 9.49 -9.31
C VAL A 38 -9.69 10.68 -10.13
#